data_AF-A0A6L9ZKA0-F1
#
_entry.id   AF-A0A6L9ZKA0-F1
#
_cell.length_a   1.000
_cell.length_b   1.000
_cell.length_c   1.000
_cell.angle_alpha   90.00
_cell.angle_beta   90.00
_cell.angle_gamma   90.00
#
_symmetry.space_group_name_H-M   'P 1'
#
loop_
_entity.id
_entity.type
_entity.pdbx_description
1 polymer ?
#
loop_
_entity_poly.entity_id
_entity_poly.type
_entity_poly.pdbx_seq_one_letter_code
_entity_poly.pdbx_strand_id
1 'polypeptide(L)'
;MTIALFYQVFLHTETIPKLGWFEGKLLNTPASHRVHHGCNPNYLNKNYGNMLIIFDRIFGTYEPEQEKVKYGVGTESINHNPLRVVLDPIGQCCREYWQIKTSQV
;
A
#
# COMPACT_ATOMS: atom_id res chain seq x y z
N MET A 1 3.43 -18.06 15.18
CA MET A 1 2.49 -17.08 14.62
C MET A 1 1.77 -16.42 15.78
N THR A 2 2.13 -15.19 16.15
CA THR A 2 2.00 -14.81 17.56
C THR A 2 1.19 -13.53 17.80
N ILE A 3 1.65 -12.35 17.38
CA ILE A 3 0.92 -11.08 17.64
C ILE A 3 0.95 -10.18 16.40
N ALA A 4 2.12 -10.04 15.77
CA ALA A 4 2.31 -9.21 14.58
C ALA A 4 1.37 -9.60 13.42
N LEU A 5 1.13 -10.89 13.19
CA LEU A 5 0.24 -11.33 12.12
C LEU A 5 -1.23 -10.97 12.38
N PHE A 6 -1.71 -11.15 13.62
CA PHE A 6 -3.07 -10.75 13.98
C PHE A 6 -3.26 -9.25 13.80
N TYR A 7 -2.27 -8.46 14.23
CA TYR A 7 -2.28 -7.02 14.01
C TYR A 7 -2.34 -6.66 12.53
N GLN A 8 -1.53 -7.33 11.70
CA GLN A 8 -1.56 -7.13 10.26
C GLN A 8 -2.93 -7.44 9.67
N VAL A 9 -3.53 -8.58 10.00
CA VAL A 9 -4.89 -8.91 9.52
C VAL A 9 -5.92 -7.87 9.98
N PHE A 10 -5.81 -7.40 11.23
CA PHE A 10 -6.69 -6.36 11.77
C PHE A 10 -6.64 -5.04 10.97
N LEU A 11 -5.49 -4.66 10.43
CA LEU A 11 -5.37 -3.45 9.60
C LEU A 11 -6.11 -3.56 8.26
N HIS A 12 -6.34 -4.78 7.75
CA HIS A 12 -6.95 -5.01 6.44
C HIS A 12 -8.49 -5.05 6.52
N THR A 13 -9.09 -3.98 7.04
CA THR A 13 -10.55 -3.84 7.07
C THR A 13 -11.03 -2.44 6.67
N GLU A 14 -12.14 -2.39 5.95
CA GLU A 14 -12.89 -1.17 5.66
C GLU A 14 -13.96 -0.85 6.71
N THR A 15 -14.26 -1.80 7.60
CA THR A 15 -15.37 -1.68 8.57
C THR A 15 -15.05 -0.73 9.72
N ILE A 16 -13.77 -0.52 10.03
CA ILE A 16 -13.33 0.39 11.08
C ILE A 16 -13.09 1.78 10.47
N PRO A 17 -13.85 2.81 10.89
CA PRO A 17 -13.65 4.17 10.42
C PRO A 17 -12.36 4.76 11.02
N LYS A 18 -12.03 6.00 10.63
CA LYS A 18 -10.91 6.75 11.20
C LYS A 18 -11.06 6.85 12.73
N LEU A 19 -9.97 6.62 13.45
CA LEU A 19 -9.91 6.64 14.91
C LEU A 19 -9.70 8.07 15.48
N GLY A 20 -9.95 9.10 14.67
CA GLY A 20 -9.84 10.49 15.08
C GLY A 20 -8.41 10.89 15.44
N TRP A 21 -8.21 11.36 16.68
CA TRP A 21 -6.93 11.94 17.11
C TRP A 21 -5.76 10.94 17.17
N PHE A 22 -6.06 9.63 17.18
CA PHE A 22 -5.07 8.56 17.14
C PHE A 22 -4.41 8.40 15.77
N GLU A 23 -5.03 8.91 14.70
CA GLU A 23 -4.56 8.73 13.33
C GLU A 23 -3.15 9.26 13.10
N GLY A 24 -2.28 8.39 12.58
CA GLY A 24 -0.90 8.71 12.29
C GLY A 24 0.00 8.93 13.51
N LYS A 25 -0.42 8.66 14.75
CA LYS A 25 0.39 9.03 15.94
C LYS A 25 1.54 8.05 16.21
N LEU A 26 1.22 6.83 16.60
CA LEU A 26 2.19 5.80 16.99
C LEU A 26 1.98 4.54 16.17
N LEU A 27 0.79 3.98 16.27
CA LEU A 27 0.39 2.74 15.63
C LEU A 27 -0.31 3.00 14.29
N ASN A 28 -0.06 2.11 13.31
CA ASN A 28 -0.80 2.10 12.06
C ASN A 28 -2.27 1.74 12.33
N THR A 29 -3.21 2.41 11.69
CA THR A 29 -4.65 2.19 11.85
C THR A 29 -5.21 1.57 10.57
N PRO A 30 -6.40 0.95 10.60
CA PRO A 30 -7.04 0.49 9.37
C PRO A 30 -7.16 1.61 8.32
N ALA A 31 -7.51 2.83 8.73
CA ALA A 31 -7.58 3.99 7.83
C ALA A 31 -6.24 4.35 7.18
N SER A 32 -5.17 4.45 7.98
CA SER A 32 -3.82 4.75 7.47
C SER A 32 -3.32 3.63 6.56
N HIS A 33 -3.67 2.38 6.84
CA HIS A 33 -3.36 1.23 6.01
C HIS A 33 -4.16 1.16 4.71
N ARG A 34 -5.42 1.64 4.69
CA ARG A 34 -6.17 1.77 3.42
C ARG A 34 -5.48 2.73 2.47
N VAL A 35 -4.99 3.87 2.96
CA VAL A 35 -4.20 4.83 2.17
C VAL A 35 -2.97 4.16 1.56
N HIS A 36 -2.26 3.33 2.32
CA HIS A 36 -1.12 2.57 1.80
C HIS A 36 -1.46 1.70 0.58
N HIS A 37 -2.63 1.05 0.59
CA HIS A 37 -3.13 0.25 -0.53
C HIS A 37 -3.86 1.08 -1.60
N GLY A 38 -3.91 2.40 -1.44
CA GLY A 38 -4.62 3.31 -2.32
C GLY A 38 -3.84 3.61 -3.60
N CYS A 39 -4.51 3.49 -4.74
CA CYS A 39 -4.01 3.95 -6.03
C CYS A 39 -4.52 5.36 -6.42
N ASN A 40 -5.23 6.04 -5.51
CA ASN A 40 -5.56 7.46 -5.68
C ASN A 40 -4.26 8.28 -5.85
N PRO A 41 -4.24 9.33 -6.70
CA PRO A 41 -3.03 10.14 -6.91
C PRO A 41 -2.38 10.67 -5.63
N ASN A 42 -3.19 11.05 -4.64
CA ASN A 42 -2.69 11.58 -3.35
C ASN A 42 -2.16 10.51 -2.40
N TYR A 43 -2.51 9.24 -2.62
CA TYR A 43 -2.17 8.11 -1.74
C TYR A 43 -0.99 7.28 -2.25
N LEU A 44 -0.55 7.54 -3.48
CA LEU A 44 0.63 6.92 -4.03
C LEU A 44 1.85 7.21 -3.14
N ASN A 45 2.60 6.15 -2.82
CA ASN A 45 3.86 6.26 -2.09
C ASN A 45 3.69 6.87 -0.68
N LYS A 46 2.63 6.49 0.02
CA LYS A 46 2.32 6.94 1.39
C LYS A 46 2.21 5.78 2.38
N ASN A 47 2.36 6.11 3.66
CA ASN A 47 2.05 5.24 4.80
C ASN A 47 2.72 3.85 4.75
N TYR A 48 4.04 3.80 4.67
CA TYR A 48 4.83 2.56 4.59
C TYR A 48 4.92 1.80 5.92
N GLY A 49 4.64 2.44 7.05
CA GLY A 49 4.80 1.91 8.38
C GLY A 49 3.88 0.72 8.67
N ASN A 50 4.45 -0.47 8.79
CA ASN A 50 3.69 -1.70 8.98
C ASN A 50 2.92 -1.75 10.31
N MET A 51 3.62 -1.60 11.43
CA MET A 51 3.00 -1.47 12.77
C MET A 51 3.07 -0.03 13.28
N LEU A 52 4.16 0.68 12.98
CA LEU A 52 4.46 2.00 13.51
C LEU A 52 4.38 3.05 12.41
N ILE A 53 3.30 3.83 12.42
CA ILE A 53 3.04 4.91 11.46
C ILE A 53 3.83 6.19 11.82
N ILE A 54 4.39 6.26 13.03
CA ILE A 54 5.20 7.42 13.46
C ILE A 54 6.40 7.64 12.53
N PHE A 55 6.96 6.56 11.96
CA PHE A 55 8.06 6.69 11.01
C PHE A 55 7.63 7.44 9.75
N ASP A 56 6.41 7.24 9.26
CA ASP A 56 5.89 8.02 8.14
C ASP A 56 5.76 9.51 8.45
N ARG A 57 5.49 9.88 9.71
CA ARG A 57 5.55 11.28 10.12
C ARG A 57 6.98 11.80 10.17
N ILE A 58 7.92 11.01 10.69
CA ILE A 58 9.33 11.39 10.79
C ILE A 58 9.95 11.57 9.40
N PHE A 59 9.61 10.71 8.45
CA PHE A 59 10.16 10.71 7.09
C PHE A 59 9.29 11.44 6.06
N GLY A 60 8.15 12.02 6.46
CA GLY A 60 7.31 12.85 5.59
C GLY A 60 6.48 12.08 4.57
N THR A 61 6.24 10.79 4.79
CA THR A 61 5.44 9.90 3.92
C THR A 61 4.02 9.68 4.45
N TYR A 62 3.66 10.28 5.58
CA TYR A 62 2.32 10.17 6.16
C TYR A 62 1.29 10.96 5.35
N GLU A 63 0.19 10.30 5.00
CA GLU A 63 -1.00 10.91 4.40
C GLU A 63 -2.26 10.40 5.12
N PRO A 64 -3.13 11.28 5.65
CA PRO A 64 -4.41 10.87 6.18
C PRO A 64 -5.34 10.40 5.05
N GLU A 65 -6.24 9.46 5.36
CA GLU A 65 -7.35 9.18 4.45
C GLU A 65 -8.25 10.42 4.40
N GLN A 66 -8.46 11.01 3.22
CA GLN A 66 -9.29 12.20 2.99
C GLN A 66 -10.50 11.89 2.11
N GLU A 67 -10.27 11.15 1.03
CA GLU A 67 -11.25 10.63 0.07
C GLU A 67 -11.37 9.10 0.11
N LYS A 68 -12.42 8.57 -0.53
CA LYS A 68 -12.63 7.13 -0.65
C LYS A 68 -11.45 6.49 -1.39
N VAL A 69 -10.85 5.49 -0.75
CA VAL A 69 -9.70 4.75 -1.29
C VAL A 69 -10.15 3.89 -2.48
N LYS A 70 -9.42 4.01 -3.58
CA LYS A 70 -9.46 3.10 -4.73
C LYS A 70 -8.28 2.15 -4.58
N TYR A 71 -8.57 0.86 -4.51
CA TYR A 71 -7.54 -0.17 -4.33
C TYR A 71 -6.96 -0.61 -5.66
N GLY A 72 -5.67 -0.94 -5.66
CA GLY A 72 -5.00 -1.58 -6.78
C GLY A 72 -3.59 -1.07 -6.99
N VAL A 73 -2.97 -1.52 -8.08
CA VAL A 73 -1.58 -1.20 -8.43
C VAL A 73 -1.45 -0.07 -9.47
N GLY A 74 -2.48 0.76 -9.61
CA GLY A 74 -2.50 1.90 -10.54
C GLY A 74 -2.68 1.54 -12.02
N THR A 75 -2.89 0.26 -12.35
CA THR A 75 -3.21 -0.21 -13.70
C THR A 75 -4.72 -0.35 -13.90
N GLU A 76 -5.21 -0.11 -15.12
CA GLU A 76 -6.64 -0.20 -15.43
C GLU A 76 -7.18 -1.64 -15.50
N SER A 77 -6.30 -2.65 -15.55
CA SER A 77 -6.71 -4.05 -15.70
C SER A 77 -6.64 -4.82 -14.38
N ILE A 78 -7.81 -5.03 -13.77
CA ILE A 78 -7.96 -5.99 -12.67
C ILE A 78 -7.95 -7.39 -13.27
N ASN A 79 -6.88 -8.14 -13.04
CA ASN A 79 -6.79 -9.55 -13.42
C ASN A 79 -7.40 -10.42 -12.32
N HIS A 80 -8.34 -11.28 -12.67
CA HIS A 80 -9.01 -12.17 -11.71
C HIS A 80 -8.31 -13.53 -11.56
N ASN A 81 -7.29 -13.81 -12.39
CA ASN A 81 -6.50 -15.04 -12.27
C ASN A 81 -5.40 -14.84 -11.21
N PRO A 82 -5.41 -15.60 -10.09
CA PRO A 82 -4.48 -15.39 -8.99
C PRO A 82 -3.02 -15.64 -9.40
N LEU A 83 -2.77 -16.57 -10.31
CA LEU A 83 -1.40 -16.81 -10.81
C LEU A 83 -0.89 -15.61 -11.59
N ARG A 84 -1.74 -14.98 -12.39
CA ARG A 84 -1.37 -13.79 -13.14
C ARG A 84 -1.18 -12.58 -12.23
N VAL A 85 -2.04 -12.38 -11.24
CA VAL A 85 -1.87 -11.31 -10.23
C VAL A 85 -0.51 -11.38 -9.53
N VAL A 86 -0.05 -12.60 -9.23
CA VAL A 86 1.24 -12.82 -8.55
C VAL A 86 2.43 -12.76 -9.52
N LEU A 87 2.31 -13.34 -10.72
CA LEU A 87 3.44 -13.53 -11.65
C LEU A 87 3.62 -12.39 -12.65
N ASP A 88 2.55 -11.70 -13.04
CA ASP A 88 2.61 -10.63 -14.06
C ASP A 88 3.55 -9.48 -13.64
N PRO A 89 3.55 -8.98 -12.38
CA PRO A 89 4.48 -7.94 -11.94
C PRO A 89 5.95 -8.36 -12.05
N ILE A 90 6.26 -9.62 -11.72
CA ILE A 90 7.62 -10.18 -11.85
C ILE A 90 8.02 -10.20 -13.33
N GLY A 91 7.14 -10.69 -14.19
CA GLY A 91 7.36 -10.71 -15.63
C GLY A 91 7.53 -9.30 -16.22
N GLN A 92 6.77 -8.32 -15.74
CA GLN A 92 6.89 -6.93 -16.16
C GLN A 92 8.24 -6.33 -15.78
N CYS A 93 8.67 -6.50 -14.53
CA CYS A 93 9.98 -6.06 -14.08
C CYS A 93 11.14 -6.66 -14.91
N CYS A 94 11.08 -7.97 -15.20
CA CYS A 94 12.06 -8.63 -16.06
C CYS A 94 12.10 -8.06 -17.49
N ARG A 95 10.94 -7.76 -18.08
CA ARG A 95 10.85 -7.15 -19.42
C ARG A 95 11.42 -5.74 -19.43
N GLU A 96 11.06 -4.91 -18.45
CA GLU A 96 11.56 -3.53 -18.32
C GLU A 96 13.08 -3.51 -18.12
N TYR A 97 13.61 -4.38 -17.25
CA TYR A 97 15.06 -4.53 -17.06
C TYR A 97 15.77 -4.89 -18.37
N TRP A 98 15.23 -5.87 -19.12
CA TRP A 98 15.82 -6.28 -20.39
C TRP A 98 15.78 -5.16 -21.43
N GLN A 99 14.66 -4.45 -21.54
CA GLN A 99 14.51 -3.29 -22.44
C GLN A 99 15.53 -2.19 -22.14
N ILE A 100 15.72 -1.84 -20.86
CA ILE A 100 16.72 -0.84 -20.45
C ILE A 100 18.12 -1.30 -20.85
N LYS A 101 18.45 -2.57 -20.60
CA LYS A 101 19.77 -3.13 -20.94
C LYS A 101 20.02 -3.14 -22.45
N THR A 102 19.03 -3.48 -23.27
CA THR A 102 19.18 -3.49 -24.74
C THR A 102 19.16 -2.10 -25.36
N SER A 103 18.56 -1.09 -24.70
CA SER A 103 18.51 0.28 -25.22
C SER A 103 19.77 1.11 -24.93
N GLN A 104 20.69 0.57 -24.12
CA GLN A 104 21.98 1.20 -23.80
C GLN A 104 23.16 0.58 -24.58
N VAL A 105 22.88 -0.30 -25.54
CA VAL A 105 23.83 -0.89 -26.50
C VAL A 105 23.48 -0.40 -27.89
#